data_AF-A0A376L1L5-F1
#
_entry.id   AF-A0A376L1L5-F1
#
_cell.length_a   1.000
_cell.length_b   1.000
_cell.length_c   1.000
_cell.angle_alpha   90.00
_cell.angle_beta   90.00
_cell.angle_gamma   90.00
#
_symmetry.space_group_name_H-M   'P 1'
#
loop_
_entity.id
_entity.type
_entity.pdbx_description
1 polymer ?
#
loop_
_entity_poly.entity_id
_entity_poly.type
_entity_poly.pdbx_seq_one_letter_code
_entity_poly.pdbx_strand_id
1 'polypeptide(L)'
;MGRWKLLKEKNPDLIIGVGGCVASQEGEHIRQRAHYVDIIFGPQTLHRLPEMINSVRGDRSPVVDISFPEIEKFDRLPEPRAEGPTAFVSIMEGCNKYCTYCVVPYTRGEEVSRPSDDILFEIAQLAAQGVREVNLLGQNVNAWRGENYDGTTGSFADLLRLVAAIDGIDRIRFTTSHPIEFTDDIIEVYRDTPELV
;
A
#
# COMPACT_ATOMS: atom_id res chain seq x y z
N MET A 1 2.53 -22.61 11.48
CA MET A 1 2.53 -23.44 10.25
C MET A 1 2.25 -24.91 10.51
N GLY A 2 2.93 -25.61 11.44
CA GLY A 2 2.75 -27.06 11.65
C GLY A 2 1.34 -27.57 11.94
N ARG A 3 0.45 -26.77 12.54
CA ARG A 3 -0.97 -27.14 12.74
C ARG A 3 -1.76 -27.23 11.42
N TRP A 4 -1.42 -26.41 10.43
CA TRP A 4 -2.10 -26.38 9.12
C TRP A 4 -1.74 -27.59 8.25
N LYS A 5 -0.57 -28.21 8.48
CA LYS A 5 -0.17 -29.47 7.84
C LYS A 5 -1.21 -30.57 8.07
N LEU A 6 -1.70 -30.70 9.31
CA LEU A 6 -2.72 -31.71 9.67
C LEU A 6 -4.05 -31.49 8.94
N LEU A 7 -4.38 -30.24 8.60
CA LEU A 7 -5.59 -29.93 7.83
C LEU A 7 -5.42 -30.32 6.37
N LYS A 8 -4.22 -30.10 5.81
CA LYS A 8 -3.91 -30.49 4.43
C LYS A 8 -3.77 -32.00 4.23
N GLU A 9 -3.31 -32.72 5.25
CA GLU A 9 -3.34 -34.19 5.25
C GLU A 9 -4.78 -34.75 5.21
N LYS A 10 -5.74 -34.05 5.84
CA LYS A 10 -7.17 -34.42 5.81
C LYS A 10 -7.90 -33.96 4.55
N ASN A 11 -7.47 -32.85 3.97
CA ASN A 11 -8.01 -32.30 2.73
C ASN A 11 -6.85 -31.92 1.79
N PRO A 12 -6.45 -32.82 0.87
CA PRO A 12 -5.36 -32.57 -0.07
C PRO A 12 -5.60 -31.40 -1.03
N ASP A 13 -6.84 -30.95 -1.20
CA ASP A 13 -7.20 -29.81 -2.04
C ASP A 13 -7.23 -28.48 -1.26
N LEU A 14 -6.88 -28.50 0.04
CA LEU A 14 -6.70 -27.29 0.84
C LEU A 14 -5.46 -26.52 0.37
N ILE A 15 -5.68 -25.28 -0.06
CA ILE A 15 -4.62 -24.34 -0.42
C ILE A 15 -4.19 -23.56 0.82
N ILE A 16 -2.88 -23.55 1.10
CA ILE A 16 -2.26 -22.81 2.20
C ILE A 16 -1.41 -21.68 1.60
N GLY A 17 -1.83 -20.44 1.85
CA GLY A 17 -1.08 -19.23 1.50
C GLY A 17 -0.39 -18.59 2.71
N VAL A 18 0.81 -18.04 2.50
CA VAL A 18 1.53 -17.22 3.47
C VAL A 18 1.82 -15.86 2.84
N GLY A 19 1.25 -14.80 3.41
CA GLY A 19 1.33 -13.44 2.87
C GLY A 19 2.01 -12.44 3.81
N GLY A 20 2.42 -11.29 3.25
CA GLY A 20 2.84 -10.11 4.01
C GLY A 20 4.36 -9.95 4.16
N CYS A 21 4.81 -8.98 4.96
CA CYS A 21 6.23 -8.60 5.02
C CYS A 21 7.16 -9.76 5.45
N VAL A 22 6.69 -10.63 6.36
CA VAL A 22 7.44 -11.83 6.77
C VAL A 22 7.55 -12.82 5.61
N ALA A 23 6.53 -12.93 4.76
CA ALA A 23 6.59 -13.78 3.58
C ALA A 23 7.62 -13.27 2.57
N SER A 24 7.73 -11.95 2.38
CA SER A 24 8.78 -11.33 1.56
C SER A 24 10.18 -11.56 2.11
N GLN A 25 10.36 -11.49 3.44
CA GLN A 25 11.67 -11.67 4.07
C GLN A 25 12.13 -13.13 4.10
N GLU A 26 11.22 -14.06 4.41
CA GLU A 26 11.54 -15.45 4.70
C GLU A 26 11.10 -16.42 3.60
N GLY A 27 10.66 -15.93 2.43
CA GLY A 27 9.92 -16.71 1.43
C GLY A 27 10.58 -18.03 1.04
N GLU A 28 11.87 -18.03 0.70
CA GLU A 28 12.60 -19.25 0.37
C GLU A 28 12.74 -20.21 1.57
N HIS A 29 13.02 -19.68 2.76
CA HIS A 29 13.14 -20.46 3.99
C HIS A 29 11.80 -21.08 4.41
N ILE A 30 10.68 -20.37 4.21
CA ILE A 30 9.34 -20.89 4.43
C ILE A 30 9.10 -22.09 3.51
N ARG A 31 9.43 -21.96 2.21
CA ARG A 31 9.28 -23.06 1.24
C ARG A 31 10.12 -24.28 1.61
N GLN A 32 11.35 -24.08 2.09
CA GLN A 32 12.23 -25.17 2.53
C GLN A 32 11.71 -25.85 3.81
N ARG A 33 11.19 -25.10 4.78
CA ARG A 33 10.76 -25.63 6.09
C ARG A 33 9.31 -26.14 6.08
N ALA A 34 8.49 -25.69 5.14
CA ALA A 34 7.06 -25.95 5.09
C ALA A 34 6.59 -26.24 3.66
N HIS A 35 6.98 -27.40 3.12
CA HIS A 35 6.56 -27.86 1.77
C HIS A 35 5.04 -28.00 1.57
N TYR A 36 4.26 -27.95 2.65
CA TYR A 36 2.79 -27.96 2.59
C TYR A 36 2.18 -26.59 2.27
N VAL A 37 2.98 -25.52 2.20
CA VAL A 37 2.55 -24.18 1.76
C VAL A 37 2.53 -24.14 0.23
N ASP A 38 1.40 -23.72 -0.35
CA ASP A 38 1.20 -23.65 -1.80
C ASP A 38 1.53 -22.29 -2.38
N ILE A 39 1.25 -21.22 -1.62
CA ILE A 39 1.38 -19.85 -2.12
C ILE A 39 2.17 -19.04 -1.09
N ILE A 40 3.18 -18.33 -1.55
CA ILE A 40 3.91 -17.33 -0.77
C ILE A 40 3.85 -16.04 -1.54
N PHE A 41 3.34 -14.95 -0.94
CA PHE A 41 3.22 -13.68 -1.63
C PHE A 41 3.58 -12.48 -0.75
N GLY A 42 4.17 -11.46 -1.36
CA GLY A 42 4.55 -10.22 -0.68
C GLY A 42 3.40 -9.23 -0.53
N PRO A 43 3.60 -8.13 0.24
CA PRO A 43 2.62 -7.03 0.32
C PRO A 43 2.30 -6.40 -1.04
N GLN A 44 3.26 -6.39 -1.97
CA GLN A 44 3.08 -5.77 -3.29
C GLN A 44 2.34 -6.66 -4.29
N THR A 45 2.25 -7.97 -4.06
CA THR A 45 1.73 -8.94 -5.04
C THR A 45 0.38 -9.53 -4.64
N LEU A 46 -0.26 -8.99 -3.58
CA LEU A 46 -1.57 -9.43 -3.09
C LEU A 46 -2.63 -9.44 -4.20
N HIS A 47 -2.62 -8.46 -5.11
CA HIS A 47 -3.57 -8.34 -6.21
C HIS A 47 -3.47 -9.50 -7.23
N ARG A 48 -2.35 -10.21 -7.27
CA ARG A 48 -2.15 -11.41 -8.10
C ARG A 48 -2.59 -12.71 -7.40
N LEU A 49 -2.98 -12.66 -6.12
CA LEU A 49 -3.40 -13.84 -5.36
C LEU A 49 -4.49 -14.68 -6.06
N PRO A 50 -5.52 -14.09 -6.71
CA PRO A 50 -6.50 -14.88 -7.47
C PRO A 50 -5.86 -15.71 -8.60
N GLU A 51 -4.87 -15.16 -9.30
CA GLU A 51 -4.13 -15.85 -10.37
C GLU A 51 -3.26 -16.97 -9.78
N MET A 52 -2.58 -16.71 -8.66
CA MET A 52 -1.78 -17.72 -7.95
C MET A 52 -2.65 -18.91 -7.49
N ILE A 53 -3.86 -18.64 -6.96
CA ILE A 53 -4.81 -19.69 -6.56
C ILE A 53 -5.20 -20.55 -7.77
N ASN A 54 -5.44 -19.93 -8.93
CA ASN A 54 -5.78 -20.66 -10.15
C ASN A 54 -4.62 -21.52 -10.65
N SER A 55 -3.39 -21.02 -10.62
CA SER A 55 -2.19 -21.79 -10.99
C SER A 55 -1.99 -23.01 -10.07
N VAL A 56 -2.15 -22.84 -8.75
CA VAL A 56 -2.08 -23.98 -7.80
C VAL A 56 -3.19 -24.99 -8.06
N ARG A 57 -4.40 -24.56 -8.43
CA ARG A 57 -5.51 -25.48 -8.73
C ARG A 57 -5.30 -26.25 -10.03
N GLY A 58 -4.72 -25.62 -11.05
CA GLY A 58 -4.46 -26.23 -12.35
C GLY A 58 -3.22 -27.12 -12.35
N ASP A 59 -2.06 -26.50 -12.14
CA ASP A 59 -0.75 -27.14 -12.32
C ASP A 59 -0.27 -27.87 -11.06
N ARG A 60 -0.98 -27.73 -9.92
CA ARG A 60 -0.62 -28.25 -8.59
C ARG A 60 0.82 -27.92 -8.15
N SER A 61 1.38 -26.85 -8.70
CA SER A 61 2.73 -26.39 -8.39
C SER A 61 2.69 -25.24 -7.39
N PRO A 62 3.60 -25.21 -6.39
CA PRO A 62 3.65 -24.12 -5.43
C PRO A 62 4.18 -22.83 -6.09
N VAL A 63 3.55 -21.71 -5.77
CA VAL A 63 3.84 -20.38 -6.31
C VAL A 63 4.49 -19.51 -5.24
N VAL A 64 5.58 -18.83 -5.60
CA VAL A 64 6.23 -17.82 -4.76
C VAL A 64 6.35 -16.55 -5.56
N ASP A 65 5.69 -15.49 -5.10
CA ASP A 65 5.77 -14.17 -5.70
C ASP A 65 5.94 -13.09 -4.63
N ILE A 66 7.21 -12.82 -4.32
CA ILE A 66 7.64 -11.79 -3.37
C ILE A 66 8.28 -10.60 -4.09
N SER A 67 7.97 -10.43 -5.37
CA SER A 67 8.50 -9.35 -6.20
C SER A 67 7.96 -7.97 -5.77
N PHE A 68 8.66 -6.91 -6.19
CA PHE A 68 8.30 -5.52 -5.97
C PHE A 68 8.03 -4.83 -7.32
N PRO A 69 6.87 -5.09 -7.97
CA PRO A 69 6.48 -4.32 -9.16
C PRO A 69 6.22 -2.86 -8.76
N GLU A 70 6.63 -1.91 -9.59
CA GLU A 70 6.58 -0.49 -9.25
C GLU A 70 5.14 0.03 -9.07
N ILE A 71 4.20 -0.22 -10.01
CA ILE A 71 2.85 0.40 -9.96
C ILE A 71 1.67 -0.58 -10.15
N GLU A 72 1.91 -1.88 -10.38
CA GLU A 72 0.84 -2.83 -10.75
C GLU A 72 -0.27 -3.04 -9.69
N LYS A 73 0.05 -2.81 -8.41
CA LYS A 73 -0.92 -2.99 -7.32
C LYS A 73 -1.98 -1.90 -7.31
N PHE A 74 -1.61 -0.66 -7.61
CA PHE A 74 -2.54 0.48 -7.58
C PHE A 74 -3.57 0.39 -8.70
N ASP A 75 -3.18 -0.20 -9.84
CA ASP A 75 -4.06 -0.48 -10.98
C ASP A 75 -5.18 -1.50 -10.68
N ARG A 76 -5.08 -2.23 -9.56
CA ARG A 76 -6.02 -3.30 -9.18
C ARG A 76 -6.67 -3.07 -7.82
N LEU A 77 -6.71 -1.83 -7.34
CA LEU A 77 -7.40 -1.51 -6.09
C LEU A 77 -8.92 -1.76 -6.24
N PRO A 78 -9.58 -2.33 -5.21
CA PRO A 78 -11.04 -2.41 -5.18
C PRO A 78 -11.64 -1.00 -5.10
N GLU A 79 -12.92 -0.86 -5.48
CA GLU A 79 -13.63 0.41 -5.32
C GLU A 79 -13.59 0.90 -3.86
N PRO A 80 -13.25 2.18 -3.63
CA PRO A 80 -13.21 2.75 -2.29
C PRO A 80 -14.58 2.64 -1.61
N ARG A 81 -14.61 2.12 -0.39
CA ARG A 81 -15.84 1.95 0.38
C ARG A 81 -15.72 2.63 1.74
N ALA A 82 -16.63 3.55 2.03
CA ALA A 82 -16.71 4.20 3.33
C ALA A 82 -17.43 3.31 4.36
N GLU A 83 -16.81 3.14 5.53
CA GLU A 83 -17.43 2.51 6.71
C GLU A 83 -17.86 3.54 7.77
N GLY A 84 -17.51 4.81 7.58
CA GLY A 84 -17.77 5.90 8.51
C GLY A 84 -17.30 7.25 7.97
N PRO A 85 -17.20 8.28 8.84
CA PRO A 85 -16.82 9.64 8.44
C PRO A 85 -15.32 9.80 8.13
N THR A 86 -14.52 8.76 8.38
CA THR A 86 -13.06 8.78 8.20
C THR A 86 -12.63 7.66 7.26
N ALA A 87 -11.67 7.93 6.38
CA ALA A 87 -11.06 6.92 5.51
C ALA A 87 -9.53 7.01 5.51
N PHE A 88 -8.88 5.89 5.19
CA PHE A 88 -7.44 5.79 5.00
C PHE A 88 -7.13 5.67 3.51
N VAL A 89 -6.23 6.50 3.00
CA VAL A 89 -5.88 6.53 1.58
C VAL A 89 -4.37 6.37 1.44
N SER A 90 -3.93 5.29 0.80
CA SER A 90 -2.52 5.05 0.52
C SER A 90 -2.07 5.90 -0.67
N ILE A 91 -1.14 6.82 -0.42
CA ILE A 91 -0.60 7.73 -1.44
C ILE A 91 0.76 7.29 -1.99
N MET A 92 1.46 6.41 -1.26
CA MET A 92 2.77 5.90 -1.65
C MET A 92 3.09 4.61 -0.90
N GLU A 93 4.05 3.86 -1.42
CA GLU A 93 4.59 2.66 -0.80
C GLU A 93 6.11 2.59 -0.93
N GLY A 94 6.74 1.75 -0.12
CA GLY A 94 8.20 1.59 -0.11
C GLY A 94 8.92 2.74 0.59
N CYS A 95 10.25 2.66 0.67
CA CYS A 95 11.05 3.66 1.37
C CYS A 95 12.50 3.64 0.91
N ASN A 96 13.00 4.80 0.48
CA ASN A 96 14.40 4.98 0.07
C ASN A 96 15.32 5.34 1.24
N LYS A 97 14.81 5.38 2.48
CA LYS A 97 15.60 5.66 3.68
C LYS A 97 16.11 4.34 4.28
N TYR A 98 17.39 4.07 4.08
CA TYR A 98 18.11 2.90 4.60
C TYR A 98 18.55 3.11 6.06
N CYS A 99 17.58 3.34 6.95
CA CYS A 99 17.85 3.45 8.38
C CYS A 99 18.36 2.10 8.90
N THR A 100 19.38 2.11 9.76
CA THR A 100 20.06 0.90 10.27
C THR A 100 19.15 -0.10 10.98
N TYR A 101 17.98 0.34 11.44
CA TYR A 101 16.99 -0.46 12.15
C TYR A 101 15.77 -0.84 11.29
N CYS A 102 15.67 -0.34 10.06
CA CYS A 102 14.45 -0.42 9.27
C CYS A 102 14.49 -1.57 8.25
N VAL A 103 13.48 -2.44 8.30
CA VAL A 103 13.32 -3.58 7.37
C VAL A 103 12.58 -3.21 6.09
N VAL A 104 11.96 -2.02 6.04
CA VAL A 104 11.03 -1.61 4.98
C VAL A 104 11.67 -1.63 3.58
N PRO A 105 12.86 -1.06 3.34
CA PRO A 105 13.45 -1.08 1.98
C PRO A 105 13.59 -2.50 1.42
N TYR A 106 13.79 -3.48 2.30
CA TYR A 106 13.99 -4.89 1.92
C TYR A 106 12.69 -5.68 1.80
N THR A 107 11.59 -5.20 2.37
CA THR A 107 10.31 -5.94 2.45
C THR A 107 9.14 -5.26 1.73
N ARG A 108 9.34 -4.02 1.30
CA ARG A 108 8.35 -3.22 0.56
C ARG A 108 8.90 -2.56 -0.70
N GLY A 109 10.21 -2.65 -0.94
CA GLY A 109 10.86 -2.09 -2.12
C GLY A 109 11.21 -0.61 -1.98
N GLU A 110 11.67 -0.06 -3.10
CA GLU A 110 11.94 1.37 -3.25
C GLU A 110 10.66 2.19 -3.17
N GLU A 111 10.83 3.47 -2.88
CA GLU A 111 9.73 4.42 -2.78
C GLU A 111 9.03 4.63 -4.12
N VAL A 112 7.72 4.42 -4.14
CA VAL A 112 6.87 4.70 -5.28
C VAL A 112 5.69 5.55 -4.84
N SER A 113 5.57 6.73 -5.46
CA SER A 113 4.44 7.63 -5.26
C SER A 113 3.32 7.30 -6.23
N ARG A 114 2.10 7.21 -5.73
CA ARG A 114 0.92 7.06 -6.57
C ARG A 114 0.63 8.39 -7.29
N PRO A 115 0.16 8.37 -8.56
CA PRO A 115 -0.24 9.58 -9.27
C PRO A 115 -1.29 10.38 -8.49
N SER A 116 -1.19 11.71 -8.54
CA SER A 116 -2.12 12.58 -7.82
C SER A 116 -3.56 12.39 -8.27
N ASP A 117 -3.80 12.23 -9.56
CA ASP A 117 -5.15 12.04 -10.13
C ASP A 117 -5.85 10.80 -9.53
N ASP A 118 -5.13 9.69 -9.38
CA ASP A 118 -5.69 8.48 -8.78
C ASP A 118 -6.05 8.69 -7.31
N ILE A 119 -5.21 9.42 -6.57
CA ILE A 119 -5.44 9.75 -5.15
C ILE A 119 -6.66 10.66 -5.02
N LEU A 120 -6.72 11.72 -5.82
CA LEU A 120 -7.82 12.70 -5.81
C LEU A 120 -9.14 12.04 -6.24
N PHE A 121 -9.10 11.16 -7.24
CA PHE A 121 -10.28 10.41 -7.67
C PHE A 121 -10.83 9.51 -6.57
N GLU A 122 -9.97 8.73 -5.89
CA GLU A 122 -10.38 7.91 -4.74
C GLU A 122 -10.96 8.75 -3.61
N ILE A 123 -10.31 9.86 -3.26
CA ILE A 123 -10.81 10.75 -2.19
C ILE A 123 -12.15 11.38 -2.56
N ALA A 124 -12.34 11.79 -3.81
CA ALA A 124 -13.62 12.32 -4.29
C ALA A 124 -14.75 11.26 -4.20
N GLN A 125 -14.45 10.00 -4.54
CA GLN A 125 -15.41 8.89 -4.37
C GLN A 125 -15.77 8.65 -2.90
N LEU A 126 -14.79 8.76 -2.00
CA LEU A 126 -15.01 8.63 -0.56
C LEU A 126 -15.83 9.81 0.00
N ALA A 127 -15.53 11.04 -0.44
CA ALA A 127 -16.28 12.24 -0.07
C ALA A 127 -17.75 12.13 -0.50
N ALA A 128 -18.01 11.63 -1.72
CA ALA A 128 -19.37 11.36 -2.21
C ALA A 128 -20.13 10.31 -1.37
N GLN A 129 -19.42 9.45 -0.65
CA GLN A 129 -19.98 8.47 0.29
C GLN A 129 -20.13 9.03 1.72
N GLY A 130 -19.83 10.31 1.95
CA GLY A 130 -19.99 10.99 3.23
C GLY A 130 -18.75 10.95 4.13
N VAL A 131 -17.59 10.56 3.61
CA VAL A 131 -16.31 10.72 4.32
C VAL A 131 -16.00 12.22 4.44
N ARG A 132 -15.64 12.65 5.64
CA ARG A 132 -15.27 14.04 5.97
C ARG A 132 -13.80 14.19 6.38
N GLU A 133 -13.17 13.11 6.87
CA GLU A 133 -11.75 13.08 7.27
C GLU A 133 -10.98 12.04 6.46
N VAL A 134 -9.86 12.43 5.83
CA VAL A 134 -8.95 11.50 5.15
C VAL A 134 -7.61 11.42 5.86
N ASN A 135 -7.12 10.20 6.04
CA ASN A 135 -5.81 9.92 6.60
C ASN A 135 -4.90 9.39 5.48
N LEU A 136 -3.98 10.23 5.01
CA LEU A 136 -3.02 9.88 3.99
C LEU A 136 -1.94 8.96 4.57
N LEU A 137 -1.74 7.82 3.93
CA LEU A 137 -0.86 6.75 4.38
C LEU A 137 0.30 6.51 3.42
N GLY A 138 1.45 6.19 4.01
CA GLY A 138 2.68 5.84 3.34
C GLY A 138 3.76 5.53 4.39
N GLN A 139 4.91 5.04 3.93
CA GLN A 139 6.05 4.82 4.84
C GLN A 139 6.75 6.14 5.21
N ASN A 140 6.82 7.10 4.29
CA ASN A 140 7.33 8.45 4.52
C ASN A 140 6.49 9.44 3.70
N VAL A 141 5.28 9.76 4.15
CA VAL A 141 4.29 10.50 3.35
C VAL A 141 4.79 11.85 2.82
N ASN A 142 5.64 12.53 3.59
CA ASN A 142 6.22 13.81 3.18
C ASN A 142 7.31 13.73 2.10
N ALA A 143 7.76 12.52 1.76
CA ALA A 143 8.62 12.26 0.61
C ALA A 143 7.82 12.12 -0.70
N TRP A 144 6.48 12.07 -0.66
CA TRP A 144 5.65 11.89 -1.86
C TRP A 144 6.04 12.88 -2.96
N ARG A 145 6.32 12.33 -4.14
CA ARG A 145 6.62 13.04 -5.38
C ARG A 145 5.94 12.27 -6.52
N GLY A 146 4.70 12.62 -6.83
CA GLY A 146 3.89 11.93 -7.83
C GLY A 146 3.66 12.77 -9.08
N GLU A 147 3.21 12.11 -10.15
CA GLU A 147 2.80 12.77 -11.39
C GLU A 147 1.47 13.51 -11.20
N ASN A 148 1.39 14.71 -11.76
CA ASN A 148 0.18 15.53 -11.87
C ASN A 148 -0.49 15.32 -13.24
N TYR A 149 -1.75 15.73 -13.37
CA TYR A 149 -2.52 15.63 -14.62
C TYR A 149 -1.83 16.24 -15.86
N ASP A 150 -0.94 17.21 -15.65
CA ASP A 150 -0.19 17.91 -16.71
C ASP A 150 1.19 17.30 -16.99
N GLY A 151 1.51 16.16 -16.36
CA GLY A 151 2.79 15.46 -16.48
C GLY A 151 3.91 16.08 -15.64
N THR A 152 3.63 17.10 -14.82
CA THR A 152 4.61 17.64 -13.88
C THR A 152 4.72 16.76 -12.63
N THR A 153 5.81 16.90 -11.88
CA THR A 153 5.95 16.24 -10.58
C THR A 153 5.47 17.15 -9.47
N GLY A 154 4.42 16.74 -8.74
CA GLY A 154 3.92 17.43 -7.57
C GLY A 154 4.72 17.11 -6.31
N SER A 155 4.76 18.04 -5.37
CA SER A 155 5.25 17.83 -4.01
C SER A 155 4.13 17.34 -3.08
N PHE A 156 4.50 16.81 -1.91
CA PHE A 156 3.51 16.46 -0.89
C PHE A 156 2.68 17.68 -0.45
N ALA A 157 3.30 18.86 -0.42
CA ALA A 157 2.61 20.11 -0.11
C ALA A 157 1.55 20.47 -1.17
N ASP A 158 1.83 20.19 -2.45
CA ASP A 158 0.85 20.38 -3.53
C ASP A 158 -0.32 19.41 -3.38
N LEU A 159 -0.03 18.12 -3.10
CA LEU A 159 -1.05 17.11 -2.89
C LEU A 159 -1.98 17.48 -1.73
N LEU A 160 -1.45 17.96 -0.60
CA LEU A 160 -2.27 18.38 0.55
C LEU A 160 -3.25 19.50 0.16
N ARG A 161 -2.81 20.49 -0.62
CA ARG A 161 -3.68 21.58 -1.09
C ARG A 161 -4.74 21.08 -2.08
N LEU A 162 -4.37 20.16 -2.97
CA LEU A 162 -5.31 19.55 -3.91
C LEU A 162 -6.38 18.74 -3.19
N VAL A 163 -6.00 17.96 -2.16
CA VAL A 163 -6.95 17.20 -1.33
C VAL A 163 -7.87 18.13 -0.55
N ALA A 164 -7.35 19.25 -0.02
CA ALA A 164 -8.13 20.24 0.73
C ALA A 164 -9.19 20.93 -0.15
N ALA A 165 -8.94 21.04 -1.45
CA ALA A 165 -9.89 21.61 -2.40
C ALA A 165 -11.05 20.67 -2.76
N ILE A 166 -11.07 19.42 -2.27
CA ILE A 166 -12.15 18.47 -2.55
C ILE A 166 -13.37 18.78 -1.69
N ASP A 167 -14.48 19.12 -2.36
CA ASP A 167 -15.77 19.33 -1.69
C ASP A 167 -16.18 18.11 -0.84
N GLY A 168 -16.45 18.37 0.44
CA GLY A 168 -16.85 17.35 1.41
C GLY A 168 -15.73 16.84 2.30
N ILE A 169 -14.46 17.14 2.00
CA ILE A 169 -13.34 16.87 2.91
C ILE A 169 -13.16 18.06 3.84
N ASP A 170 -13.51 17.87 5.11
CA ASP A 170 -13.37 18.90 6.14
C ASP A 170 -12.01 18.79 6.86
N ARG A 171 -11.31 17.66 6.69
CA ARG A 171 -10.10 17.36 7.44
C ARG A 171 -9.13 16.41 6.75
N ILE A 172 -7.86 16.76 6.80
CA ILE A 172 -6.74 15.97 6.30
C ILE A 172 -5.81 15.65 7.45
N ARG A 173 -5.44 14.37 7.55
CA ARG A 173 -4.36 13.88 8.41
C ARG A 173 -3.38 13.11 7.57
N PHE A 174 -2.15 13.01 8.03
CA PHE A 174 -1.19 12.08 7.48
C PHE A 174 -0.38 11.44 8.60
N THR A 175 0.09 10.22 8.37
CA THR A 175 0.92 9.50 9.34
C THR A 175 2.24 9.10 8.70
N THR A 176 3.30 9.17 9.51
CA THR A 176 4.67 8.76 9.17
C THR A 176 5.40 9.78 8.29
N SER A 177 6.25 10.59 8.93
CA SER A 177 7.07 11.60 8.27
C SER A 177 8.55 11.36 8.56
N HIS A 178 9.40 11.67 7.58
CA HIS A 178 10.83 11.70 7.77
C HIS A 178 11.30 13.13 8.01
N PRO A 179 12.08 13.43 9.08
CA PRO A 179 12.47 14.81 9.42
C PRO A 179 13.22 15.54 8.31
N ILE A 180 14.01 14.83 7.50
CA ILE A 180 14.74 15.41 6.36
C ILE A 180 13.79 15.95 5.28
N GLU A 181 12.61 15.34 5.14
CA GLU A 181 11.60 15.70 4.13
C GLU A 181 10.59 16.71 4.68
N PHE A 182 10.83 17.27 5.86
CA PHE A 182 9.96 18.29 6.45
C PHE A 182 10.47 19.68 6.04
N THR A 183 10.13 20.06 4.82
CA THR A 183 10.56 21.29 4.16
C THR A 183 9.64 22.48 4.45
N ASP A 184 10.10 23.70 4.14
CA ASP A 184 9.35 24.94 4.42
C ASP A 184 7.99 25.01 3.71
N ASP A 185 7.85 24.36 2.55
CA ASP A 185 6.58 24.26 1.82
C ASP A 185 5.49 23.55 2.65
N ILE A 186 5.82 22.48 3.38
CA ILE A 186 4.91 21.78 4.29
C ILE A 186 4.54 22.69 5.46
N ILE A 187 5.48 23.48 5.98
CA ILE A 187 5.20 24.48 7.03
C ILE A 187 4.19 25.51 6.53
N GLU A 188 4.34 25.98 5.29
CA GLU A 188 3.40 26.93 4.70
C GLU A 188 2.02 26.30 4.46
N VAL A 189 1.91 25.01 4.15
CA VAL A 189 0.61 24.31 4.07
C VAL A 189 -0.13 24.38 5.42
N TYR A 190 0.56 24.14 6.53
CA TYR A 190 -0.06 24.29 7.87
C TYR A 190 -0.52 25.72 8.17
N ARG A 191 0.01 26.72 7.47
CA ARG A 191 -0.43 28.12 7.60
C ARG A 191 -1.66 28.42 6.74
N ASP A 192 -1.68 27.93 5.50
CA ASP A 192 -2.64 28.36 4.47
C ASP A 192 -3.76 27.35 4.18
N THR A 193 -3.69 26.13 4.72
CA THR A 193 -4.64 25.03 4.48
C THR A 193 -5.32 24.59 5.78
N PRO A 194 -6.49 25.18 6.15
CA PRO A 194 -7.17 24.92 7.43
C PRO A 194 -7.64 23.48 7.64
N GLU A 195 -7.84 22.72 6.57
CA GLU A 195 -8.26 21.32 6.59
C GLU A 195 -7.17 20.41 7.18
N LEU A 196 -5.89 20.81 7.11
CA LEU A 196 -4.77 20.03 7.61
C LEU A 196 -4.63 20.13 9.15
N VAL A 197 -4.68 18.98 9.85
CA VAL A 197 -4.65 18.91 11.33
C VAL A 197 -3.88 17.73 11.92
#